data_AF-A0AAW8KP87-F1
#
_entry.id   AF-A0AAW8KP87-F1
#
_cell.length_a   1.000
_cell.length_b   1.000
_cell.length_c   1.000
_cell.angle_alpha   90.00
_cell.angle_beta   90.00
_cell.angle_gamma   90.00
#
_symmetry.space_group_name_H-M   'P 1'
#
loop_
_entity.id
_entity.type
_entity.pdbx_description
1 polymer ?
#
loop_
_entity_poly.entity_id
_entity_poly.type
_entity_poly.pdbx_seq_one_letter_code
_entity_poly.pdbx_strand_id
1 'polypeptide(L)' 'NPIAYLIPCHRVIRATGMVGEYHWQKGRKLALLAWEMSKQHGETV' A
#
# COMPACT_ATOMS: atom_id res chain seq x y z
N ASN A 1 0.49 -5.06 12.93
CA ASN A 1 -0.54 -5.79 12.17
C ASN A 1 0.07 -7.10 11.69
N PRO A 2 -0.27 -8.24 12.31
CA PRO A 2 0.32 -9.54 12.00
C PRO A 2 -0.09 -10.09 10.63
N ILE A 3 -1.23 -9.65 10.06
CA ILE A 3 -1.69 -10.04 8.71
C ILE A 3 -1.86 -8.79 7.85
N ALA A 4 -0.71 -8.20 7.48
CA ALA A 4 -0.65 -6.86 6.91
C ALA A 4 -1.23 -6.71 5.49
N TYR A 5 -1.43 -7.83 4.79
CA TYR A 5 -2.07 -7.86 3.47
C TYR A 5 -3.60 -8.00 3.54
N LEU A 6 -4.10 -8.84 4.47
CA LEU A 6 -5.55 -9.07 4.64
C LEU A 6 -6.25 -7.85 5.24
N ILE A 7 -5.62 -7.22 6.23
CA ILE A 7 -6.09 -5.95 6.80
C ILE A 7 -5.28 -4.84 6.09
N PRO A 8 -5.88 -4.06 5.18
CA PRO A 8 -5.18 -3.21 4.23
C PRO A 8 -4.66 -1.89 4.85
N CYS A 9 -3.86 -1.99 5.92
CA CYS A 9 -3.31 -0.80 6.58
C CYS A 9 -2.24 -0.08 5.73
N HIS A 10 -1.77 -0.70 4.64
CA HIS A 10 -0.95 -0.03 3.62
C HIS A 10 -1.74 0.97 2.77
N ARG A 11 -3.08 0.86 2.69
CA ARG A 11 -3.95 1.80 1.95
C ARG A 11 -4.26 3.08 2.71
N VAL A 12 -4.01 3.12 4.03
CA VAL A 12 -4.24 4.31 4.85
C VAL A 12 -3.08 5.30 4.65
N ILE A 13 -3.34 6.41 3.97
CA ILE A 13 -2.36 7.47 3.66
C ILE A 13 -2.83 8.79 4.30
N ARG A 14 -1.89 9.62 4.75
CA ARG A 14 -2.22 10.95 5.29
C ARG A 14 -2.72 11.86 4.17
N ALA A 15 -3.60 12.81 4.49
CA ALA A 15 -4.08 13.82 3.53
C ALA A 15 -2.94 14.62 2.86
N THR A 16 -1.78 14.72 3.53
CA THR A 16 -0.58 15.35 2.99
C THR A 16 0.14 14.53 1.91
N GLY A 17 -0.37 13.34 1.54
CA GLY A 17 0.29 12.41 0.62
C GLY A 17 1.50 11.68 1.22
N MET A 18 1.87 11.98 2.47
CA MET A 18 3.00 11.32 3.12
C MET A 18 2.63 9.90 3.55
N VAL A 19 3.43 8.94 3.09
CA VAL A 19 3.37 7.57 3.58
C VAL A 19 3.99 7.51 4.97
N GLY A 20 3.12 7.37 5.97
CA GLY A 20 3.51 7.22 7.37
C GLY A 20 4.20 5.89 7.66
N GLU A 21 4.54 5.68 8.93
CA GLU A 21 5.18 4.45 9.38
C GLU A 21 4.34 3.21 9.09
N TYR A 22 5.04 2.12 8.83
CA TYR A 22 4.45 0.82 8.60
C TYR A 22 5.21 -0.20 9.44
N HIS A 23 4.48 -1.08 10.11
CA HIS A 23 5.06 -2.09 11.00
C HIS A 23 6.15 -2.92 10.31
N TRP A 24 6.02 -3.14 9.00
CA TRP A 24 6.96 -3.90 8.18
C TRP A 24 7.85 -3.02 7.29
N GLN A 25 8.14 -1.80 7.74
CA GLN A 25 8.88 -0.75 7.02
C GLN A 25 8.07 -0.06 5.92
N LYS A 26 8.33 1.24 5.75
CA LYS A 26 7.68 2.11 4.75
C LYS A 26 7.85 1.59 3.32
N GLY A 27 8.99 0.95 3.01
CA GLY A 27 9.25 0.36 1.69
C GLY A 27 8.22 -0.70 1.29
N ARG A 28 7.80 -1.57 2.23
CA ARG A 28 6.77 -2.59 1.94
C ARG A 28 5.39 -1.98 1.72
N LYS A 29 5.07 -0.90 2.45
CA LYS A 29 3.81 -0.15 2.25
C LYS A 29 3.74 0.44 0.83
N LEU A 30 4.85 1.02 0.35
CA LEU A 30 4.95 1.55 -1.00
C LEU A 30 4.89 0.45 -2.08
N ALA A 31 5.60 -0.66 -1.88
CA ALA A 31 5.61 -1.77 -2.84
C ALA A 31 4.21 -2.40 -3.02
N LEU A 32 3.47 -2.60 -1.93
CA LEU A 32 2.09 -3.11 -1.98
C LEU A 32 1.16 -2.15 -2.72
N LEU A 33 1.26 -0.85 -2.43
CA LEU A 33 0.46 0.17 -3.12
C LEU A 33 0.76 0.20 -4.63
N ALA A 34 2.04 0.18 -5.01
CA ALA A 34 2.46 0.19 -6.41
C ALA A 34 2.00 -1.07 -7.16
N TRP A 35 2.05 -2.23 -6.51
CA TRP A 35 1.56 -3.48 -7.08
C TRP A 35 0.05 -3.47 -7.31
N GLU A 36 -0.74 -2.97 -6.34
CA GLU A 36 -2.19 -2.79 -6.50
C GLU A 36 -2.52 -1.85 -7.66
N MET A 37 -1.82 -0.72 -7.77
CA MET A 37 -2.00 0.23 -8.88
C MET A 37 -1.67 -0.40 -10.24
N SER A 38 -0.59 -1.19 -10.31
CA SER A 38 -0.21 -1.91 -11.53
C SER A 38 -1.29 -2.92 -11.95
N LYS A 39 -1.89 -3.63 -11.00
CA LYS A 39 -2.99 -4.57 -11.26
C LYS A 39 -4.26 -3.85 -11.73
N GLN A 40 -4.61 -2.72 -11.12
CA GLN A 40 -5.76 -1.91 -11.56
C GLN A 40 -5.60 -1.38 -12.99
N HIS A 41 -4.37 -1.06 -13.41
CA HIS A 41 -4.13 -0.52 -14.76
C HIS A 41 -4.04 -1.61 -15.84
N GLY A 42 -3.69 -2.85 -15.48
CA GLY A 42 -3.57 -3.98 -16.40
C GLY A 42 -4.89 -4.63 -16.82
N GLU A 43 -6.03 -4.22 -16.24
CA GLU A 43 -7.37 -4.70 -16.61
C GLU A 43 -8.07 -3.79 -17.65
N THR A 44 -7.45 -2.66 -17.99
CA THR A 44 -7.97 -1.66 -18.95
C THR A 44 -7.34 -1.72 -20.35
N VAL A 45 -6.63 -2.80 -20.68
CA VAL A 45 -6.04 -3.04 -22.01
C VAL A 45 -6.66 -4.23 -22.73
#